data_AF-A0A3R7MCN2-F1
#
_entry.id   AF-A0A3R7MCN2-F1
#
_cell.length_a   1.000
_cell.length_b   1.000
_cell.length_c   1.000
_cell.angle_alpha   90.00
_cell.angle_beta   90.00
_cell.angle_gamma   90.00
#
_symmetry.space_group_name_H-M   'P 1'
#
loop_
_entity.id
_entity.type
_entity.pdbx_description
1 polymer ?
#
loop_
_entity_poly.entity_id
_entity_poly.type
_entity_poly.pdbx_seq_one_letter_code
_entity_poly.pdbx_strand_id
1 'polypeptide(L)'
;MADLGLSDHHQSCMGGYLRFTKYQRAQRLRSVDACFQDVKDTRLLEETYTSDEVVELLDSLAEVVRAEVEGELIHATHTNSVLLSNVFAQAQKWHLELTVDTSNLENQELLEDVRKFEEAELKGASGSTRSPARTLAPLGTRRDPRRSCTRRSSG
;
A
#
# COMPACT_ATOMS: atom_id res chain seq x y z
N MET A 1 -5.77 -8.19 -20.72
CA MET A 1 -5.31 -7.64 -19.42
C MET A 1 -5.36 -6.13 -19.55
N ALA A 2 -5.86 -5.41 -18.55
CA ALA A 2 -5.65 -3.97 -18.52
C ALA A 2 -4.13 -3.77 -18.31
N ASP A 3 -3.44 -3.32 -19.35
CA ASP A 3 -1.99 -3.18 -19.35
C ASP A 3 -1.67 -1.70 -19.08
N LEU A 4 -0.94 -1.45 -18.00
CA LEU A 4 -0.50 -0.11 -17.61
C LEU A 4 0.79 0.30 -18.35
N GLY A 5 1.19 -0.45 -19.38
CA GLY A 5 2.42 -0.21 -20.16
C GLY A 5 3.68 -0.55 -19.37
N LEU A 6 3.56 -1.39 -18.33
CA LEU A 6 4.64 -1.75 -17.42
C LEU A 6 5.12 -3.18 -17.67
N SER A 7 6.36 -3.48 -17.27
CA SER A 7 6.85 -4.85 -17.26
C SER A 7 6.06 -5.75 -16.30
N ASP A 8 5.99 -7.06 -16.54
CA ASP A 8 5.31 -8.03 -15.67
C ASP A 8 5.76 -7.93 -14.20
N HIS A 9 7.06 -7.68 -13.98
CA HIS A 9 7.60 -7.48 -12.64
C HIS A 9 7.00 -6.24 -11.97
N HIS A 10 6.98 -5.10 -12.67
CA HIS A 10 6.43 -3.86 -12.13
C HIS A 10 4.90 -3.92 -11.97
N GLN A 11 4.19 -4.61 -12.88
CA GLN A 11 2.76 -4.90 -12.73
C GLN A 11 2.50 -5.71 -11.45
N SER A 12 3.28 -6.77 -11.20
CA SER A 12 3.16 -7.56 -9.98
C SER A 12 3.47 -6.76 -8.71
N CYS A 13 4.48 -5.88 -8.73
CA CYS A 13 4.79 -5.00 -7.61
C CYS A 13 3.64 -4.02 -7.34
N MET A 14 3.07 -3.43 -8.39
CA MET A 14 1.93 -2.52 -8.27
C MET A 14 0.66 -3.22 -7.79
N GLY A 15 0.36 -4.43 -8.28
CA GLY A 15 -0.72 -5.26 -7.75
C GLY A 15 -0.53 -5.62 -6.27
N GLY A 16 0.72 -5.80 -5.81
CA GLY A 16 1.06 -5.92 -4.40
C GLY A 16 0.73 -4.65 -3.60
N TYR A 17 1.13 -3.49 -4.12
CA TYR A 17 0.86 -2.20 -3.49
C TYR A 17 -0.64 -1.88 -3.41
N LEU A 18 -1.41 -2.11 -4.47
CA LEU A 18 -2.87 -1.89 -4.49
C LEU A 18 -3.61 -2.78 -3.48
N ARG A 19 -3.17 -4.03 -3.31
CA ARG A 19 -3.72 -4.91 -2.26
C ARG A 19 -3.42 -4.38 -0.86
N PHE A 20 -2.20 -3.90 -0.64
CA PHE A 20 -1.81 -3.29 0.62
C PHE A 20 -2.65 -2.04 0.92
N THR A 21 -2.79 -1.10 -0.03
CA THR A 21 -3.60 0.12 0.18
C THR A 21 -5.08 -0.17 0.35
N LYS A 22 -5.62 -1.18 -0.34
CA LYS A 22 -6.99 -1.67 -0.11
C LYS A 22 -7.18 -2.20 1.31
N TYR A 23 -6.24 -2.99 1.82
CA TYR A 23 -6.28 -3.49 3.20
C TYR A 23 -6.24 -2.33 4.20
N GLN A 24 -5.34 -1.37 4.00
CA GLN A 24 -5.26 -0.16 4.83
C GLN A 24 -6.59 0.62 4.80
N ARG A 25 -7.18 0.83 3.61
CA ARG A 25 -8.48 1.50 3.47
C ARG A 25 -9.59 0.79 4.26
N ALA A 26 -9.64 -0.53 4.24
CA ALA A 26 -10.62 -1.29 5.01
C ALA A 26 -10.40 -1.12 6.54
N GLN A 27 -9.16 -1.09 7.00
CA GLN A 27 -8.84 -0.84 8.42
C GLN A 27 -9.25 0.58 8.85
N ARG A 28 -9.00 1.58 8.00
CA ARG A 28 -9.36 2.99 8.26
C ARG A 28 -10.86 3.19 8.39
N LEU A 29 -11.65 2.58 7.51
CA LEU A 29 -13.11 2.62 7.61
C LEU A 29 -13.61 2.02 8.93
N ARG A 30 -13.00 0.91 9.38
CA ARG A 30 -13.32 0.34 10.70
C ARG A 30 -12.97 1.29 11.86
N SER A 31 -11.90 2.07 11.74
CA SER A 31 -11.54 3.07 12.75
C SER A 31 -12.60 4.16 12.85
N VAL A 32 -13.05 4.67 11.70
CA VAL A 32 -14.15 5.63 11.64
C VAL A 32 -15.42 5.05 12.25
N ASP A 33 -15.82 3.83 11.85
CA ASP A 33 -17.00 3.15 12.43
C ASP A 33 -16.89 3.00 13.96
N ALA A 34 -15.69 2.71 14.46
CA ALA A 34 -15.43 2.62 15.90
C ALA A 34 -15.66 3.95 16.61
N CYS A 35 -15.28 5.11 16.04
CA CYS A 35 -15.57 6.41 16.63
C CYS A 35 -17.08 6.63 16.86
N PHE A 36 -17.92 6.23 15.90
CA PHE A 36 -19.37 6.32 16.04
C PHE A 36 -19.89 5.34 17.10
N GLN A 37 -19.34 4.14 17.13
CA GLN A 37 -19.73 3.12 18.10
C GLN A 37 -19.36 3.52 19.52
N ASP A 38 -18.19 4.11 19.72
CA ASP A 38 -17.74 4.63 21.02
C ASP A 38 -18.71 5.71 21.54
N VAL A 39 -19.17 6.63 20.70
CA VAL A 39 -20.15 7.64 21.12
C VAL A 39 -21.49 7.02 21.49
N LYS A 40 -21.96 6.00 20.75
CA LYS A 40 -23.18 5.28 21.10
C LYS A 40 -23.06 4.58 22.45
N ASP A 41 -21.93 3.94 22.70
CA ASP A 41 -21.73 3.09 23.88
C ASP A 41 -21.34 3.88 25.13
N THR A 42 -20.85 5.12 24.98
CA THR A 42 -20.36 5.93 26.12
C THR A 42 -21.16 7.21 26.38
N ARG A 43 -21.85 7.76 25.38
CA ARG A 43 -22.53 9.07 25.49
C ARG A 43 -24.01 9.01 25.14
N LEU A 44 -24.43 8.09 24.27
CA LEU A 44 -25.84 7.91 23.89
C LEU A 44 -26.56 6.89 24.80
N LEU A 45 -26.57 7.15 26.11
CA LEU A 45 -27.07 6.23 27.14
C LEU A 45 -28.46 6.58 27.69
N GLU A 46 -28.94 7.80 27.43
CA GLU A 46 -30.18 8.30 28.00
C GLU A 46 -31.39 7.98 27.11
N GLU A 47 -32.58 7.85 27.71
CA GLU A 47 -33.81 7.55 26.98
C GLU A 47 -34.37 8.79 26.25
N THR A 48 -34.06 9.99 26.73
CA THR A 48 -34.53 11.26 26.17
C THR A 48 -33.39 12.26 26.07
N TYR A 49 -33.31 12.96 24.95
CA TYR A 49 -32.34 14.03 24.74
C TYR A 49 -33.03 15.33 24.34
N THR A 50 -32.49 16.45 24.82
CA THR A 50 -32.83 17.78 24.32
C THR A 50 -32.14 18.06 22.99
N SER A 51 -32.63 19.05 22.24
CA SER A 51 -32.01 19.44 20.97
C SER A 51 -30.55 19.88 21.15
N ASP A 52 -30.25 20.58 22.24
CA ASP A 52 -28.92 21.14 22.47
C ASP A 52 -27.90 20.03 22.77
N GLU A 53 -28.27 19.04 23.58
CA GLU A 53 -27.42 17.87 23.87
C GLU A 53 -27.11 17.04 22.62
N VAL A 54 -28.09 16.87 21.72
CA VAL A 54 -27.87 16.18 20.45
C VAL A 54 -26.90 16.97 19.56
N VAL A 55 -27.04 18.29 19.50
CA VAL A 55 -26.11 19.15 18.73
C VAL A 55 -24.69 19.03 19.29
N GLU A 56 -24.51 19.15 20.60
CA GLU A 56 -23.19 19.01 21.23
C GLU A 56 -22.56 17.63 21.00
N LEU A 57 -23.38 16.56 21.05
CA LEU A 57 -22.91 15.19 20.79
C LEU A 57 -22.47 15.01 19.33
N LEU A 58 -23.19 15.60 18.37
CA LEU A 58 -22.82 15.56 16.96
C LEU A 58 -21.58 16.39 16.65
N ASP A 59 -21.45 17.58 17.23
CA ASP A 59 -20.28 18.46 17.02
C ASP A 59 -19.00 17.80 17.53
N SER A 60 -19.05 17.26 18.75
CA SER A 60 -17.91 16.54 19.33
C SER A 60 -17.57 15.24 18.59
N LEU A 61 -18.55 14.49 18.10
CA LEU A 61 -18.29 13.34 17.22
C LEU A 61 -17.65 13.78 15.90
N ALA A 62 -18.10 14.89 15.32
CA ALA A 62 -17.54 15.42 14.09
C ALA A 62 -16.06 15.84 14.28
N GLU A 63 -15.70 16.43 15.41
CA GLU A 63 -14.30 16.74 15.74
C GLU A 63 -13.41 15.50 15.79
N VAL A 64 -13.86 14.45 16.49
CA VAL A 64 -13.12 13.18 16.61
C VAL A 64 -12.94 12.52 15.24
N VAL A 65 -14.01 12.42 14.45
CA VAL A 65 -13.95 11.81 13.11
C VAL A 65 -13.07 12.62 12.17
N ARG A 66 -13.10 13.96 12.24
CA ARG A 66 -12.19 14.80 11.44
C ARG A 66 -10.74 14.54 11.78
N ALA A 67 -10.41 14.48 13.07
CA ALA A 67 -9.04 14.22 13.52
C ALA A 67 -8.55 12.83 13.07
N GLU A 68 -9.41 11.80 13.16
CA GLU A 68 -9.10 10.45 12.71
C GLU A 68 -8.84 10.41 11.20
N VAL A 69 -9.73 11.02 10.41
CA VAL A 69 -9.58 11.07 8.94
C VAL A 69 -8.33 11.85 8.54
N GLU A 70 -8.06 13.00 9.18
CA GLU A 70 -6.85 13.79 8.92
C GLU A 70 -5.59 12.99 9.21
N GLY A 71 -5.53 12.30 10.36
CA GLY A 71 -4.42 11.42 10.71
C GLY A 71 -4.17 10.35 9.65
N GLU A 72 -5.23 9.75 9.11
CA GLU A 72 -5.12 8.73 8.08
C GLU A 72 -4.68 9.26 6.71
N LEU A 73 -5.09 10.49 6.35
CA LEU A 73 -4.62 11.17 5.14
C LEU A 73 -3.13 11.53 5.22
N ILE A 74 -2.69 12.00 6.39
CA ILE A 74 -1.26 12.25 6.66
C ILE A 74 -0.48 10.94 6.57
N HIS A 75 -0.98 9.87 7.20
CA HIS A 75 -0.34 8.56 7.16
C HIS A 75 -0.24 8.00 5.74
N ALA A 76 -1.27 8.17 4.90
CA ALA A 76 -1.23 7.81 3.49
C ALA A 76 -0.13 8.57 2.74
N THR A 77 -0.02 9.88 2.97
CA THR A 77 1.02 10.73 2.37
C THR A 77 2.43 10.25 2.75
N HIS A 78 2.68 9.99 4.04
CA HIS A 78 3.98 9.48 4.49
C HIS A 78 4.31 8.12 3.88
N THR A 79 3.32 7.23 3.78
CA THR A 79 3.49 5.90 3.17
C THR A 79 3.87 6.01 1.70
N ASN A 80 3.23 6.91 0.95
CA ASN A 80 3.57 7.19 -0.45
C ASN A 80 4.99 7.77 -0.58
N SER A 81 5.39 8.68 0.30
CA SER A 81 6.75 9.24 0.32
C SER A 81 7.82 8.19 0.57
N VAL A 82 7.56 7.22 1.46
CA VAL A 82 8.46 6.07 1.68
C VAL A 82 8.55 5.18 0.44
N LEU A 83 7.42 4.91 -0.22
CA LEU A 83 7.41 4.16 -1.49
C LEU A 83 8.28 4.85 -2.56
N LEU A 84 8.10 6.15 -2.76
CA LEU A 84 8.90 6.93 -3.71
C LEU A 84 10.39 6.89 -3.36
N SER A 85 10.72 7.03 -2.06
CA SER A 85 12.10 6.95 -1.58
C SER A 85 12.74 5.60 -1.89
N ASN A 86 12.00 4.50 -1.72
CA ASN A 86 12.47 3.15 -2.07
C ASN A 86 12.67 2.96 -3.57
N VAL A 87 11.83 3.57 -4.42
CA VAL A 87 11.99 3.52 -5.88
C VAL A 87 13.21 4.35 -6.32
N PHE A 88 13.38 5.56 -5.78
CA PHE A 88 14.53 6.40 -6.10
C PHE A 88 15.86 5.80 -5.64
N ALA A 89 15.90 5.17 -4.46
CA ALA A 89 17.09 4.46 -4.00
C ALA A 89 17.51 3.33 -4.96
N GLN A 90 16.54 2.61 -5.53
CA GLN A 90 16.81 1.60 -6.56
C GLN A 90 17.32 2.25 -7.84
N ALA A 91 16.68 3.32 -8.33
CA ALA A 91 17.12 4.02 -9.54
C ALA A 91 18.55 4.58 -9.42
N GLN A 92 18.87 5.20 -8.28
CA GLN A 92 20.20 5.75 -7.99
C GLN A 92 21.30 4.67 -8.00
N LYS A 93 21.00 3.45 -7.52
CA LYS A 93 21.94 2.32 -7.57
C LYS A 93 22.34 1.95 -9.00
N TRP A 94 21.46 2.21 -9.97
CA TRP A 94 21.71 1.99 -11.39
C TRP A 94 22.08 3.29 -12.13
N HIS A 95 22.35 4.37 -11.40
CA HIS A 95 22.68 5.70 -11.94
C HIS A 95 21.60 6.24 -12.89
N LEU A 96 20.33 5.96 -12.59
CA LEU A 96 19.18 6.50 -13.32
C LEU A 96 18.65 7.75 -12.61
N GLU A 97 18.45 8.82 -13.38
CA GLU A 97 17.75 10.02 -12.95
C GLU A 97 16.27 9.91 -13.35
N LEU A 98 15.38 9.79 -12.37
CA LEU A 98 13.94 9.72 -12.59
C LEU A 98 13.31 11.07 -12.28
N THR A 99 12.47 11.55 -13.20
CA THR A 99 11.65 12.74 -13.01
C THR A 99 10.20 12.32 -12.81
N VAL A 100 9.56 12.83 -11.76
CA VAL A 100 8.13 12.62 -11.53
C VAL A 100 7.38 13.85 -12.04
N ASP A 101 6.53 13.64 -13.03
CA ASP A 101 5.61 14.67 -13.52
C ASP A 101 4.32 14.65 -12.70
N THR A 102 4.17 15.63 -11.81
CA THR A 102 2.99 15.74 -10.95
C THR A 102 1.74 16.20 -11.70
N SER A 103 1.88 16.76 -12.91
CA SER A 103 0.77 17.28 -13.72
C SER A 103 -0.20 16.18 -14.14
N ASN A 104 0.28 14.93 -14.22
CA ASN A 104 -0.49 13.77 -14.64
C ASN A 104 -1.18 13.02 -13.48
N LEU A 105 -0.93 13.39 -12.21
CA LEU A 105 -1.49 12.69 -11.06
C LEU A 105 -3.02 12.81 -10.95
N GLU A 106 -3.59 13.90 -11.48
CA GLU A 106 -5.04 14.15 -11.52
C GLU A 106 -5.67 13.77 -12.88
N ASN A 107 -4.91 13.14 -13.77
CA ASN A 107 -5.42 12.69 -15.06
C ASN A 107 -6.43 11.56 -14.85
N GLN A 108 -7.70 11.85 -15.11
CA GLN A 108 -8.80 10.91 -14.92
C GLN A 108 -8.63 9.62 -15.74
N GLU A 109 -8.07 9.69 -16.94
CA GLU A 109 -7.86 8.51 -17.78
C GLU A 109 -6.87 7.54 -17.13
N LEU A 110 -5.74 8.05 -16.62
CA LEU A 110 -4.74 7.24 -15.92
C LEU A 110 -5.30 6.63 -14.63
N LEU A 111 -6.11 7.39 -13.89
CA LEU A 111 -6.77 6.89 -12.68
C LEU A 111 -7.80 5.79 -13.00
N GLU A 112 -8.54 5.94 -14.10
CA GLU A 112 -9.49 4.93 -14.58
C GLU A 112 -8.79 3.64 -15.01
N ASP A 113 -7.63 3.73 -15.65
CA ASP A 113 -6.85 2.55 -16.04
C ASP A 113 -6.28 1.82 -14.83
N VAL A 114 -5.79 2.55 -13.81
CA VAL A 114 -5.40 1.96 -12.53
C VAL A 114 -6.59 1.28 -11.85
N ARG A 115 -7.79 1.87 -11.90
CA ARG A 115 -9.02 1.26 -11.35
C ARG A 115 -9.35 -0.05 -12.06
N LYS A 116 -9.34 -0.07 -13.40
CA LYS A 116 -9.57 -1.30 -14.19
C LYS A 116 -8.53 -2.39 -13.86
N PHE A 117 -7.28 -1.98 -13.68
CA PHE A 117 -6.20 -2.89 -13.27
C PHE A 117 -6.43 -3.46 -11.87
N GLU A 118 -6.78 -2.62 -10.88
CA GLU A 118 -7.11 -3.08 -9.52
C GLU A 118 -8.25 -4.12 -9.54
N GLU A 119 -9.32 -3.85 -10.30
CA GLU A 119 -10.44 -4.78 -10.44
C GLU A 119 -10.03 -6.11 -11.09
N ALA A 120 -9.18 -6.08 -12.11
CA ALA A 120 -8.70 -7.27 -12.80
C ALA A 120 -7.81 -8.12 -11.87
N GLU A 121 -6.89 -7.51 -11.13
CA GLU A 121 -6.02 -8.18 -10.15
C GLU A 121 -6.83 -8.83 -9.03
N LEU A 122 -7.88 -8.15 -8.55
CA LEU A 122 -8.77 -8.69 -7.51
C LEU A 122 -9.59 -9.88 -8.01
N LYS A 123 -10.08 -9.84 -9.25
CA LYS A 123 -10.80 -10.96 -9.87
C LYS A 123 -9.86 -12.16 -10.10
N GLY A 124 -8.63 -11.91 -10.55
CA GLY A 124 -7.60 -12.94 -10.75
C GLY A 124 -7.12 -13.62 -9.45
N ALA A 125 -7.08 -12.88 -8.34
CA ALA A 125 -6.68 -13.43 -7.04
C ALA A 125 -7.69 -14.43 -6.45
N SER A 126 -8.97 -14.39 -6.87
CA SER A 126 -9.99 -15.34 -6.40
C SER A 126 -9.80 -16.78 -6.91
N GLY A 127 -8.94 -16.97 -7.93
CA GLY A 127 -8.66 -18.28 -8.54
C GLY A 127 -7.26 -18.83 -8.30
N SER A 128 -6.38 -18.13 -7.57
CA SER A 128 -4.97 -18.54 -7.43
C SER A 128 -4.63 -18.95 -6.01
N THR A 129 -4.70 -20.27 -5.78
CA THR A 129 -4.14 -20.96 -4.63
C THR A 129 -2.70 -20.53 -4.40
N ARG A 130 -2.40 -20.12 -3.17
CA ARG A 130 -1.09 -19.73 -2.63
C ARG A 130 0.06 -20.59 -3.21
N SER A 131 0.81 -20.04 -4.17
CA SER A 131 2.07 -20.67 -4.60
C SER A 131 3.16 -20.36 -3.57
N PRO A 132 3.98 -21.36 -3.15
CA PRO A 132 4.96 -21.16 -2.11
C PRO A 132 6.08 -20.23 -2.61
N ALA A 133 6.63 -19.46 -1.68
CA ALA A 133 7.70 -18.50 -1.90
C ALA A 133 8.81 -19.09 -2.78
N ARG A 134 8.94 -18.59 -4.02
CA ARG A 134 10.17 -18.80 -4.79
C ARG A 134 11.23 -17.92 -4.15
N THR A 135 12.10 -18.55 -3.36
CA THR A 135 13.36 -17.95 -2.90
C THR A 135 14.13 -17.47 -4.13
N LEU A 136 14.24 -16.15 -4.29
CA LEU A 136 15.03 -15.53 -5.35
C LEU A 136 16.50 -15.78 -5.05
N ALA A 137 17.16 -16.61 -5.86
CA ALA A 137 18.61 -16.75 -5.81
C ALA A 137 19.26 -15.51 -6.44
N PRO A 138 20.37 -14.98 -5.89
CA PRO A 138 21.05 -13.84 -6.46
C PRO A 138 21.62 -14.19 -7.85
N LEU A 139 21.39 -13.31 -8.82
CA LEU A 139 22.02 -13.37 -10.14
C LEU A 139 23.51 -13.04 -10.01
N GLY A 140 24.35 -14.08 -10.02
CA GLY A 140 25.74 -14.03 -10.45
C GLY A 140 26.78 -13.73 -9.37
N THR A 141 27.48 -14.78 -8.91
CA THR A 141 28.94 -14.72 -8.80
C THR A 141 29.52 -15.48 -9.97
N ARG A 142 30.14 -14.75 -10.91
CA ARG A 142 30.97 -15.35 -11.96
C ARG A 142 31.97 -16.28 -11.29
N ARG A 143 31.95 -17.54 -11.69
CA ARG A 143 32.86 -18.58 -11.24
C ARG A 143 34.25 -18.24 -11.79
N ASP A 144 35.15 -17.71 -10.95
CA ASP A 144 36.57 -17.59 -11.29
C ASP A 144 37.17 -19.00 -11.45
N PRO A 145 37.72 -19.37 -12.62
CA PRO A 145 38.30 -20.68 -12.84
C PRO A 145 39.78 -20.68 -12.42
N ARG A 146 40.08 -20.29 -11.17
CA ARG A 146 41.44 -20.41 -10.61
C ARG A 146 41.41 -20.68 -9.11
N ARG A 147 41.00 -21.89 -8.72
CA ARG A 147 41.36 -22.50 -7.43
C ARG A 147 41.19 -24.02 -7.51
N SER A 148 42.05 -24.66 -8.29
CA SER A 148 42.35 -26.09 -8.18
C SER A 148 43.82 -26.23 -7.79
N CYS A 149 44.10 -26.17 -6.50
CA CYS A 149 45.34 -26.70 -5.95
C CYS A 149 45.14 -26.96 -4.45
N THR A 150 44.57 -28.12 -4.14
CA THR A 150 44.87 -28.79 -2.89
C THR A 150 45.21 -30.25 -3.20
N ARG A 151 46.28 -30.70 -2.53
CA ARG A 151 46.51 -32.09 -2.07
C ARG A 151 47.26 -33.06 -3.00
N ARG A 152 48.57 -33.16 -2.77
CA ARG A 152 49.36 -34.42 -2.79
C ARG A 152 50.04 -34.50 -1.42
N SER A 153 49.50 -35.27 -0.47
CA SER A 153 49.70 -36.71 -0.24
C SER A 153 51.05 -37.03 0.38
N SER A 154 50.96 -37.46 1.64
CA SER A 154 51.92 -38.17 2.47
C SER A 154 52.64 -39.31 1.73
N GLY A 155 53.90 -39.54 2.10
CA GLY A 155 54.78 -40.60 1.60
C GLY A 155 56.22 -40.19 1.77
#